data_AF-A0A9W9IGG7-F1
#
_entry.id   AF-A0A9W9IGG7-F1
#
_cell.length_a   1.000
_cell.length_b   1.000
_cell.length_c   1.000
_cell.angle_alpha   90.00
_cell.angle_beta   90.00
_cell.angle_gamma   90.00
#
_symmetry.space_group_name_H-M   'P 1'
#
loop_
_entity.id
_entity.type
_entity.pdbx_description
1 polymer ?
#
loop_
_entity_poly.entity_id
_entity_poly.type
_entity_poly.pdbx_seq_one_letter_code
_entity_poly.pdbx_strand_id
1 'polypeptide(L)'
;MAETSGCVRIPMANPATAAWDVPISSTDQSKLLNGFCPQDMDDKWGLRADGPDAQGNFILRIYRSWTGDEHMALGVQQTKISQIQWIQREGYGENDTKYFAKAICRSL
;
A
#
# COMPACT_ATOMS: atom_id res chain seq x y z
N MET A 1 2.19 27.97 -7.61
CA MET A 1 2.70 27.12 -6.51
C MET A 1 1.84 25.88 -6.50
N ALA A 2 2.48 24.71 -6.47
CA ALA A 2 1.93 23.45 -6.93
C ALA A 2 0.81 22.92 -6.01
N GLU A 3 -0.37 22.71 -6.58
CA GLU A 3 -1.32 21.75 -6.06
C GLU A 3 -1.37 20.61 -7.08
N THR A 4 -0.53 19.60 -6.87
CA THR A 4 -0.74 18.30 -7.51
C THR A 4 -2.18 17.92 -7.25
N SER A 5 -2.98 17.77 -8.31
CA SER A 5 -4.31 17.16 -8.30
C SER A 5 -4.21 15.73 -7.75
N GLY A 6 -4.05 15.61 -6.44
CA GLY A 6 -3.93 14.35 -5.74
C GLY A 6 -5.34 13.83 -5.51
N CYS A 7 -5.65 12.69 -6.12
CA CYS A 7 -6.81 11.86 -5.78
C CYS A 7 -7.11 11.99 -4.27
N VAL A 8 -8.28 12.56 -3.94
CA VAL A 8 -8.73 12.71 -2.55
C VAL A 8 -8.75 11.31 -1.96
N ARG A 9 -7.83 11.03 -1.02
CA ARG A 9 -7.73 9.70 -0.40
C ARG A 9 -8.74 9.63 0.72
N ILE A 10 -9.48 8.52 0.76
CA ILE A 10 -10.41 8.22 1.86
C ILE A 10 -9.68 7.23 2.77
N PRO A 11 -9.27 7.63 4.00
CA PRO A 11 -8.56 6.75 4.91
C PRO A 11 -9.40 5.55 5.38
N MET A 12 -8.74 4.48 5.80
CA MET A 12 -9.42 3.32 6.39
C MET A 12 -10.20 3.70 7.67
N ALA A 13 -11.50 3.45 7.70
CA ALA A 13 -12.36 3.82 8.83
C ALA A 13 -12.20 2.90 10.08
N ASN A 14 -11.78 1.65 9.91
CA ASN A 14 -11.51 0.70 11.00
C ASN A 14 -10.41 -0.31 10.60
N PRO A 15 -9.13 0.11 10.61
CA PRO A 15 -8.04 -0.74 10.17
C PRO A 15 -7.68 -1.79 11.23
N ALA A 16 -7.73 -3.06 10.87
CA ALA A 16 -6.96 -4.08 11.57
C ALA A 16 -5.49 -3.94 11.25
N THR A 17 -4.64 -4.42 12.16
CA THR A 17 -3.19 -4.38 12.03
C THR A 17 -2.61 -5.73 12.40
N ALA A 18 -1.64 -6.19 11.63
CA ALA A 18 -0.86 -7.38 11.95
C ALA A 18 0.62 -7.18 11.62
N ALA A 19 1.48 -7.84 12.39
CA ALA A 19 2.90 -7.94 12.05
C ALA A 19 3.06 -8.78 10.76
N TRP A 20 3.99 -8.35 9.91
CA TRP A 20 4.28 -9.07 8.68
C TRP A 20 5.75 -8.92 8.32
N ASP A 21 6.54 -9.95 8.59
CA ASP A 21 7.99 -9.95 8.35
C ASP A 21 8.27 -10.55 6.97
N VAL A 22 8.32 -9.70 5.94
CA VAL A 22 8.62 -10.13 4.56
C VAL A 22 9.85 -9.38 4.06
N PRO A 23 10.98 -10.09 3.81
CA PRO A 23 12.15 -9.46 3.23
C PRO A 23 11.86 -9.00 1.80
N ILE A 24 12.39 -7.83 1.43
CA ILE A 24 12.29 -7.25 0.10
C ILE A 24 13.70 -6.85 -0.38
N SER A 25 13.94 -6.93 -1.69
CA SER A 25 15.19 -6.43 -2.26
C SER A 25 15.19 -4.89 -2.31
N SER A 26 16.37 -4.27 -2.44
CA SER A 26 16.48 -2.82 -2.65
C SER A 26 15.78 -2.36 -3.94
N THR A 27 15.76 -3.21 -4.97
CA THR A 27 15.02 -2.98 -6.21
C THR A 27 13.52 -2.93 -5.95
N ASP A 28 12.98 -3.90 -5.20
CA ASP A 28 11.55 -3.93 -4.85
C ASP A 28 11.20 -2.76 -3.95
N GLN A 29 12.04 -2.42 -2.97
CA GLN A 29 11.86 -1.24 -2.13
C GLN A 29 11.72 0.04 -2.97
N SER A 30 12.59 0.21 -3.97
CA SER A 30 12.56 1.36 -4.88
C SER A 30 11.27 1.40 -5.73
N LYS A 31 10.81 0.24 -6.22
CA LYS A 31 9.53 0.13 -6.93
C LYS A 31 8.35 0.51 -6.04
N LEU A 32 8.30 -0.03 -4.81
CA LEU A 32 7.24 0.28 -3.84
C LEU A 32 7.25 1.76 -3.47
N LEU A 33 8.43 2.38 -3.35
CA LEU A 33 8.56 3.80 -3.04
C LEU A 33 8.06 4.69 -4.19
N ASN A 34 8.33 4.31 -5.44
CA ASN A 34 7.81 5.02 -6.62
C ASN A 34 6.28 4.88 -6.73
N GLY A 35 5.72 3.78 -6.20
CA GLY A 35 4.31 3.48 -6.25
C GLY A 35 3.81 3.16 -7.66
N PHE A 36 2.49 3.23 -7.84
CA PHE A 36 1.82 2.99 -9.11
C PHE A 36 0.55 3.84 -9.19
N CYS A 37 0.46 4.67 -10.23
CA CYS A 37 -0.71 5.48 -10.49
C CYS A 37 -1.55 4.82 -11.61
N PRO A 38 -2.73 4.27 -11.29
CA PRO A 38 -3.57 3.59 -12.26
C PRO A 38 -4.05 4.56 -13.34
N GLN A 39 -4.05 4.15 -14.60
CA GLN A 39 -4.48 5.01 -15.72
C GLN A 39 -6.00 4.96 -15.93
N ASP A 40 -6.62 3.82 -15.65
CA ASP A 40 -8.05 3.59 -15.84
C ASP A 40 -8.59 2.53 -14.85
N MET A 41 -9.81 2.05 -15.11
CA MET A 41 -10.50 1.08 -14.25
C MET A 41 -9.99 -0.37 -14.41
N ASP A 42 -9.24 -0.68 -15.46
CA ASP A 42 -8.57 -1.98 -15.60
C ASP A 42 -7.41 -2.09 -14.60
N ASP A 43 -6.74 -0.96 -14.36
CA ASP A 43 -5.80 -0.77 -13.25
C ASP A 43 -6.54 -0.56 -11.92
N LYS A 44 -7.13 -1.63 -11.45
CA LYS A 44 -7.97 -1.72 -10.25
C LYS A 44 -7.37 -1.12 -8.96
N TRP A 45 -6.04 -1.09 -8.83
CA TRP A 45 -5.35 -0.70 -7.60
C TRP A 45 -4.28 0.33 -7.88
N GLY A 46 -4.27 1.40 -7.10
CA GLY A 46 -3.18 2.35 -7.04
C GLY A 46 -2.34 2.13 -5.79
N LEU A 47 -1.04 2.43 -5.92
CA LEU A 47 -0.07 2.34 -4.84
C LEU A 47 0.61 3.68 -4.66
N ARG A 48 0.73 4.14 -3.43
CA ARG A 48 1.43 5.38 -3.12
C ARG A 48 2.18 5.25 -1.81
N ALA A 49 3.46 5.57 -1.84
CA ALA A 49 4.26 5.67 -0.64
C ALA A 49 4.06 7.04 0.03
N ASP A 50 3.87 7.03 1.34
CA ASP A 50 4.00 8.21 2.20
C ASP A 50 5.33 8.09 2.96
N GLY A 51 6.27 8.97 2.63
CA GLY A 51 7.66 8.92 3.08
C GLY A 51 8.64 9.19 1.92
N PRO A 52 9.91 8.74 2.04
CA PRO A 52 10.48 8.03 3.18
C PRO A 52 10.82 8.97 4.35
N ASP A 53 10.86 8.42 5.57
CA ASP A 53 11.38 9.10 6.76
C ASP A 53 12.93 9.17 6.75
N ALA A 54 13.52 9.78 7.78
CA ALA A 54 14.98 9.92 7.90
C ALA A 54 15.74 8.58 7.97
N GLN A 55 15.07 7.47 8.26
CA GLN A 55 15.64 6.12 8.33
C GLN A 55 15.38 5.31 7.05
N GLY A 56 14.65 5.86 6.07
CA GLY A 56 14.28 5.19 4.84
C GLY A 56 13.00 4.35 4.95
N ASN A 57 12.22 4.51 6.03
CA ASN A 57 10.96 3.80 6.20
C ASN A 57 9.83 4.60 5.56
N PHE A 58 8.80 3.91 5.09
CA PHE A 58 7.63 4.55 4.51
C PHE A 58 6.39 3.67 4.70
N ILE A 59 5.22 4.28 4.49
CA ILE A 59 3.95 3.56 4.46
C ILE A 59 3.50 3.47 3.00
N LEU A 60 3.41 2.25 2.47
CA LEU A 60 2.82 2.02 1.16
C LEU A 60 1.32 1.87 1.30
N ARG A 61 0.56 2.81 0.75
CA ARG A 61 -0.90 2.79 0.78
C ARG A 61 -1.44 2.25 -0.53
N ILE A 62 -2.37 1.31 -0.42
CA ILE A 62 -3.03 0.66 -1.55
C ILE A 62 -4.48 1.12 -1.56
N TYR A 63 -4.89 1.73 -2.66
CA TYR A 63 -6.21 2.34 -2.80
C TYR A 63 -6.89 1.92 -4.10
N ARG A 64 -8.21 2.09 -4.16
CA ARG A 64 -8.99 1.81 -5.35
C ARG A 64 -8.88 2.94 -6.36
N SER A 65 -8.63 2.62 -7.63
CA SER A 65 -8.36 3.64 -8.67
C SER A 65 -9.53 4.59 -8.93
N TRP A 66 -10.77 4.14 -8.83
CA TRP A 66 -11.96 4.96 -9.14
C TRP A 66 -12.70 5.54 -7.94
N THR A 67 -12.46 5.06 -6.71
CA THR A 67 -13.06 5.66 -5.50
C THR A 67 -12.05 6.42 -4.65
N GLY A 68 -10.75 6.13 -4.79
CA GLY A 68 -9.72 6.66 -3.88
C GLY A 68 -9.77 6.05 -2.47
N ASP A 69 -10.61 5.04 -2.25
CA ASP A 69 -10.70 4.36 -0.96
C ASP A 69 -9.42 3.59 -0.68
N GLU A 70 -8.78 3.88 0.45
CA GLU A 70 -7.68 3.09 0.94
C GLU A 70 -8.20 1.76 1.47
N HIS A 71 -7.65 0.65 0.98
CA HIS A 71 -8.04 -0.68 1.43
C HIS A 71 -7.01 -1.31 2.35
N MET A 72 -5.73 -1.03 2.10
CA MET A 72 -4.60 -1.61 2.83
C MET A 72 -3.45 -0.62 2.93
N ALA A 73 -2.63 -0.78 3.96
CA ALA A 73 -1.36 -0.08 4.09
C ALA A 73 -0.27 -1.05 4.55
N LEU A 74 0.92 -0.93 3.97
CA LEU A 74 2.09 -1.73 4.34
C LEU A 74 3.14 -0.82 4.99
N GLY A 75 3.58 -1.17 6.19
CA GLY A 75 4.74 -0.55 6.81
C GLY A 75 6.01 -1.15 6.23
N VAL A 76 6.83 -0.34 5.57
CA VAL A 76 8.10 -0.78 4.96
C VAL A 76 9.25 -0.19 5.75
N GLN A 77 10.14 -1.06 6.23
CA GLN A 77 11.35 -0.73 6.95
C GLN A 77 12.55 -1.24 6.18
N GLN A 78 13.26 -0.34 5.49
CA GLN A 78 14.48 -0.63 4.73
C GLN A 78 14.37 -1.88 3.83
N THR A 79 14.78 -3.04 4.34
CA THR A 79 14.86 -4.31 3.61
C THR A 79 13.68 -5.25 3.86
N LYS A 80 12.62 -4.79 4.53
CA LYS A 80 11.43 -5.61 4.76
C LYS A 80 10.14 -4.82 4.83
N ILE A 81 9.05 -5.49 4.51
CA ILE A 81 7.74 -5.14 5.06
C ILE A 81 7.74 -5.62 6.51
N SER A 82 7.28 -4.79 7.43
CA SER A 82 7.21 -5.09 8.87
C SER A 82 5.79 -5.22 9.40
N GLN A 83 4.82 -4.60 8.71
CA GLN A 83 3.44 -4.49 9.16
C GLN A 83 2.48 -4.41 7.99
N ILE A 84 1.27 -4.92 8.20
CA ILE A 84 0.14 -4.72 7.30
C ILE A 84 -1.06 -4.19 8.08
N GLN A 85 -1.80 -3.28 7.45
CA GLN A 85 -3.07 -2.77 7.91
C GLN A 85 -4.12 -2.96 6.82
N TRP A 86 -5.37 -3.26 7.20
CA TRP A 86 -6.47 -3.45 6.26
C TRP A 86 -7.81 -3.08 6.86
N ILE A 87 -8.78 -2.69 6.04
CA ILE A 87 -10.16 -2.49 6.51
C ILE A 87 -10.74 -3.83 6.96
N GLN A 88 -11.19 -3.91 8.21
CA GLN A 88 -11.93 -5.07 8.69
C GLN A 88 -13.30 -5.16 8.00
N ARG A 89 -13.55 -6.30 7.35
CA ARG A 89 -14.85 -6.66 6.77
C ARG A 89 -15.12 -8.14 7.03
N GLU A 90 -16.39 -8.52 7.11
CA GLU A 90 -16.78 -9.92 7.26
C GLU A 90 -16.23 -10.75 6.09
N GLY A 91 -15.51 -11.84 6.39
CA GLY A 91 -14.86 -12.69 5.39
C GLY A 91 -13.51 -12.21 4.86
N TYR A 92 -12.93 -11.11 5.35
CA TYR A 92 -11.61 -10.62 4.94
C TYR A 92 -10.62 -10.67 6.11
N GLY A 93 -9.85 -11.77 6.18
CA GLY A 93 -8.89 -12.03 7.25
C GLY A 93 -7.48 -11.52 6.96
N GLU A 94 -6.60 -11.68 7.94
CA GLU A 94 -5.17 -11.33 7.82
C GLU A 94 -4.50 -12.10 6.67
N ASN A 95 -4.76 -13.40 6.54
CA ASN A 95 -4.12 -14.25 5.53
C ASN A 95 -4.53 -13.87 4.11
N ASP A 96 -5.83 -13.61 3.88
CA ASP A 96 -6.35 -13.16 2.59
C ASP A 96 -5.73 -11.81 2.19
N THR A 97 -5.65 -10.90 3.16
CA THR A 97 -5.03 -9.58 2.98
C THR A 97 -3.55 -9.71 2.61
N LYS A 98 -2.78 -10.54 3.34
CA LYS A 98 -1.36 -10.80 3.05
C LYS A 98 -1.17 -11.43 1.68
N TYR A 99 -2.00 -12.39 1.29
CA TYR A 99 -1.96 -13.01 -0.04
C TYR A 99 -2.23 -11.97 -1.14
N PHE A 100 -3.26 -11.15 -0.95
CA PHE A 100 -3.68 -10.15 -1.91
C PHE A 100 -2.67 -9.02 -2.07
N ALA A 101 -2.12 -8.51 -0.96
CA ALA A 101 -1.05 -7.51 -0.98
C ALA A 101 0.19 -8.01 -1.73
N LYS A 102 0.58 -9.29 -1.55
CA LYS A 102 1.66 -9.91 -2.35
C LYS A 102 1.35 -9.92 -3.83
N ALA A 103 0.12 -10.28 -4.21
CA ALA A 103 -0.28 -10.34 -5.61
C ALA A 103 -0.19 -8.96 -6.29
N ILE A 104 -0.67 -7.91 -5.61
CA ILE A 104 -0.59 -6.53 -6.09
C ILE A 104 0.86 -6.05 -6.18
N CYS A 105 1.68 -6.28 -5.16
CA CYS A 105 3.07 -5.82 -5.18
C CYS A 105 3.92 -6.54 -6.24
N ARG A 106 3.54 -7.76 -6.64
CA ARG A 106 4.22 -8.52 -7.70
C ARG A 106 3.90 -8.04 -9.12
N SER A 107 2.79 -7.31 -9.31
CA SER A 107 2.44 -6.74 -10.61
C SER A 107 3.10 -5.39 -10.88
N LEU A 108 3.99 -4.92 -10.00
CA LEU A 108 4.76 -3.67 -10.11
C LEU A 108 6.04 -3.79 -10.96
#